data_AF-A0A0Q7JW56-F1
#
_entry.id   AF-A0A0Q7JW56-F1
#
_cell.length_a   1.000
_cell.length_b   1.000
_cell.length_c   1.000
_cell.angle_alpha   90.00
_cell.angle_beta   90.00
_cell.angle_gamma   90.00
#
_symmetry.space_group_name_H-M   'P 1'
#
loop_
_entity.id
_entity.type
_entity.pdbx_description
1 polymer ?
#
loop_
_entity_poly.entity_id
_entity_poly.type
_entity_poly.pdbx_seq_one_letter_code
_entity_poly.pdbx_strand_id
1 'polypeptide(L)'
;MGYEVLDSGRTSDGGGAGLGPIDVVSLDDLPDPHEHAGRPPGPPRLPHWVRQAAARISPVLAIVLVGALVAGGAAGAWVAHRRAAATQESAARAAVSAFALAVGFDGGTTGESGQVQLPVSVRVFNVGSRPLTIAAAKGAGALVDTSSRVTVATGDGVVQPGQDALVRVRVHLRCDSPEAVRLSVPVRSEDGTLHELTVRDSDQGMLSQTPQAICAQSSQVEPMSVQLIGTLAQPALELANSTEHPVTVSLDSGSPLTQAASQYLSVTTKPGLPVTVAAGATRRLTLRLDVQGCHRDLGRLTDGGMGYFGLNVESPNELSQVGVDVSALVGAALERSCR
;
A
#
# COMPACT_ATOMS: atom_id res chain seq x y z
N MET A 1 -18.92 6.98 -31.59
CA MET A 1 -19.82 7.17 -30.43
C MET A 1 -18.94 7.69 -29.31
N GLY A 2 -19.02 8.99 -29.05
CA GLY A 2 -18.17 9.68 -28.09
C GLY A 2 -18.88 9.83 -26.75
N TYR A 3 -18.11 9.88 -25.67
CA TYR A 3 -18.60 10.21 -24.35
C TYR A 3 -18.01 11.56 -23.94
N GLU A 4 -18.90 12.42 -23.49
CA GLU A 4 -18.67 13.78 -23.02
C GLU A 4 -18.21 13.73 -21.56
N VAL A 5 -17.11 14.39 -21.25
CA VAL A 5 -16.60 14.55 -19.88
C VAL A 5 -17.37 15.71 -19.26
N LEU A 6 -18.17 15.41 -18.23
CA LEU A 6 -18.83 16.43 -17.42
C LEU A 6 -17.80 17.17 -16.58
N ASP A 7 -17.50 18.39 -17.03
CA ASP A 7 -16.98 19.47 -16.22
C ASP A 7 -17.96 19.75 -15.06
N SER A 8 -17.49 19.56 -13.83
CA SER A 8 -18.19 20.03 -12.64
C SER A 8 -17.34 21.07 -11.94
N GLY A 9 -17.27 22.25 -12.57
CA GLY A 9 -16.91 23.48 -11.88
C GLY A 9 -17.82 23.68 -10.66
N ARG A 10 -17.29 23.36 -9.48
CA ARG A 10 -17.88 23.73 -8.19
C ARG A 10 -16.94 24.72 -7.53
N THR A 11 -17.26 25.99 -7.69
CA THR A 11 -16.85 27.03 -6.76
C THR A 11 -17.49 26.73 -5.40
N SER A 12 -16.67 26.47 -4.40
CA SER A 12 -17.11 26.44 -3.00
C SER A 12 -16.14 27.31 -2.20
N ASP A 13 -16.50 28.58 -2.07
CA ASP A 13 -16.13 29.38 -0.92
C ASP A 13 -16.72 28.72 0.34
N GLY A 14 -15.93 28.63 1.41
CA GLY A 14 -16.44 28.40 2.76
C GLY A 14 -15.88 27.18 3.49
N GLY A 15 -14.86 27.46 4.31
CA GLY A 15 -14.40 26.75 5.51
C GLY A 15 -14.88 25.32 5.77
N GLY A 16 -14.00 24.35 5.59
CA GLY A 16 -14.15 22.98 6.06
C GLY A 16 -12.80 22.27 6.11
N ALA A 17 -12.59 21.45 7.14
CA ALA A 17 -11.35 20.80 7.53
C ALA A 17 -10.49 20.27 6.36
N GLY A 18 -9.18 20.56 6.42
CA GLY A 18 -8.20 20.24 5.40
C GLY A 18 -8.02 18.74 5.19
N LEU A 19 -8.50 18.25 4.06
CA LEU A 19 -7.91 17.09 3.40
C LEU A 19 -6.48 17.47 3.01
N GLY A 20 -5.51 16.66 3.40
CA GLY A 20 -4.11 16.85 3.02
C GLY A 20 -3.94 16.97 1.50
N PRO A 21 -2.90 17.68 1.03
CA PRO A 21 -2.68 17.90 -0.38
C PRO A 21 -2.56 16.56 -1.10
N ILE A 22 -3.42 16.34 -2.09
CA ILE A 22 -3.18 15.33 -3.12
C ILE A 22 -1.92 15.81 -3.84
N ASP A 23 -0.83 15.08 -3.69
CA ASP A 23 0.47 15.36 -4.31
C ASP A 23 0.38 15.06 -5.81
N VAL A 24 -0.30 15.95 -6.53
CA VAL A 24 -0.24 16.02 -7.98
C VAL A 24 1.03 16.79 -8.29
N VAL A 25 2.13 16.08 -8.50
CA VAL A 25 3.36 16.67 -9.04
C VAL A 25 2.99 17.34 -10.36
N SER A 26 3.00 18.67 -10.38
CA SER A 26 2.77 19.43 -11.60
C SER A 26 3.87 19.05 -12.58
N LEU A 27 3.49 18.71 -13.82
CA LEU A 27 4.48 18.39 -14.86
C LEU A 27 5.45 19.54 -15.13
N ASP A 28 5.10 20.76 -14.72
CA ASP A 28 5.91 21.96 -14.83
C ASP A 28 7.02 22.08 -13.76
N ASP A 29 7.00 21.25 -12.71
CA ASP A 29 8.01 21.23 -11.63
C ASP A 29 9.09 20.15 -11.81
N LEU A 30 9.04 19.37 -12.90
CA LEU A 30 10.09 18.43 -13.25
C LEU A 30 11.35 19.18 -13.73
N PRO A 31 12.55 18.80 -13.29
CA PRO A 31 13.78 19.47 -13.68
C PRO A 31 13.94 19.45 -15.21
N ASP A 32 14.13 20.64 -15.78
CA ASP A 32 14.25 20.85 -17.21
C ASP A 32 15.49 20.08 -17.72
N PRO A 33 15.35 19.06 -18.59
CA PRO A 33 16.44 18.14 -18.95
C PRO A 33 17.58 18.80 -19.77
N HIS A 34 17.52 20.11 -19.96
CA HIS A 34 18.48 20.88 -20.74
C HIS A 34 19.71 21.36 -19.94
N GLU A 35 19.72 21.26 -18.60
CA GLU A 35 20.86 21.76 -17.80
C GLU A 35 22.12 20.89 -17.85
N HIS A 36 22.08 19.67 -18.42
CA HIS A 36 23.25 18.78 -18.52
C HIS A 36 23.64 18.39 -19.96
N ALA A 37 23.14 19.10 -20.97
CA ALA A 37 23.52 18.88 -22.36
C ALA A 37 24.98 19.35 -22.60
N GLY A 38 25.93 18.43 -22.41
CA GLY A 38 27.32 18.62 -22.80
C GLY A 38 27.46 19.07 -24.26
N ARG A 39 28.47 19.92 -24.49
CA ARG A 39 28.79 20.54 -25.79
C ARG A 39 28.71 19.52 -26.94
N PRO A 40 27.90 19.77 -27.99
CA PRO A 40 27.70 18.79 -29.06
C PRO A 40 29.00 18.49 -29.82
N PRO A 41 29.19 17.25 -30.30
CA PRO A 41 30.33 16.88 -31.12
C PRO A 41 30.34 17.70 -32.42
N GLY A 42 31.53 18.15 -32.83
CA GLY A 42 31.72 18.95 -34.04
C GLY A 42 31.23 18.25 -35.31
N PRO A 43 30.87 19.03 -36.36
CA PRO A 43 30.21 18.49 -37.55
C PRO A 43 31.07 17.46 -38.28
N PRO A 44 30.48 16.36 -38.78
CA PRO A 44 31.19 15.33 -39.53
C PRO A 44 31.74 15.90 -40.85
N ARG A 45 32.99 15.54 -41.18
CA ARG A 45 33.60 15.93 -42.45
C ARG A 45 32.89 15.22 -43.61
N LEU A 46 32.19 15.99 -44.44
CA LEU A 46 31.47 15.48 -45.61
C LEU A 46 32.43 14.88 -46.67
N PRO A 47 32.03 13.79 -47.36
CA PRO A 47 32.79 13.20 -48.46
C PRO A 47 33.02 14.17 -49.63
N HIS A 48 34.18 14.07 -50.29
CA HIS A 48 34.61 14.99 -51.36
C HIS A 48 33.66 15.05 -52.57
N TRP A 49 32.96 13.95 -52.89
CA TRP A 49 32.01 13.90 -54.01
C TRP A 49 30.75 14.76 -53.78
N VAL A 50 30.35 15.00 -52.52
CA VAL A 50 29.22 15.89 -52.19
C VAL A 50 29.56 17.36 -52.49
N ARG A 51 30.84 17.75 -52.46
CA ARG A 51 31.27 19.12 -52.79
C ARG A 51 31.19 19.42 -54.28
N GLN A 52 31.28 18.42 -55.15
CA GLN A 52 31.24 18.64 -56.61
C GLN A 52 29.82 18.79 -57.16
N ALA A 53 28.81 18.19 -56.51
CA ALA A 53 27.41 18.35 -56.90
C ALA A 53 26.80 19.71 -56.51
N ALA A 54 27.38 20.42 -55.54
CA ALA A 54 26.88 21.70 -55.04
C ALA A 54 27.14 22.90 -55.98
N ALA A 55 27.98 22.75 -57.02
CA ALA A 55 28.38 23.86 -57.89
C ALA A 55 27.35 24.28 -58.95
N ARG A 56 26.21 23.55 -59.08
CA ARG A 56 25.15 23.86 -60.06
C ARG A 56 23.78 24.14 -59.44
N ILE A 57 23.69 24.15 -58.12
CA ILE A 57 22.43 24.39 -57.41
C ILE A 57 22.43 25.85 -56.97
N SER A 58 21.43 26.61 -57.42
CA SER A 58 21.26 28.02 -57.07
C SER A 58 21.37 28.21 -55.54
N PRO A 59 22.13 29.21 -55.05
CA PRO A 59 22.44 29.36 -53.62
C PRO A 59 21.19 29.45 -52.73
N VAL A 60 20.07 29.92 -53.29
CA VAL A 60 18.78 29.99 -52.60
C VAL A 60 18.21 28.58 -52.33
N LEU A 61 18.33 27.65 -53.29
CA LEU A 61 17.81 26.28 -53.14
C LEU A 61 18.65 25.47 -52.13
N ALA A 62 19.96 25.72 -52.08
CA ALA A 62 20.86 25.06 -51.13
C ALA A 62 20.55 25.44 -49.67
N ILE A 63 20.25 26.72 -49.41
CA ILE A 63 19.88 27.20 -48.07
C ILE A 63 18.54 26.60 -47.61
N VAL A 64 17.54 26.53 -48.51
CA VAL A 64 16.23 25.94 -48.20
C VAL A 64 16.35 24.44 -47.92
N LEU A 65 17.12 23.71 -48.71
CA LEU A 65 17.34 22.27 -48.51
C LEU A 65 18.07 21.96 -47.21
N VAL A 66 19.13 22.71 -46.87
CA VAL A 66 19.85 22.53 -45.60
C VAL A 66 18.96 22.89 -44.41
N GLY A 67 18.19 23.98 -44.50
CA GLY A 67 17.23 24.37 -43.47
C GLY A 67 16.17 23.30 -43.22
N ALA A 68 15.60 22.72 -44.28
CA ALA A 68 14.61 21.64 -44.19
C ALA A 68 15.19 20.34 -43.59
N LEU A 69 16.44 20.00 -43.91
CA LEU A 69 17.08 18.77 -43.44
C LEU A 69 17.48 18.86 -41.95
N VAL A 70 17.95 20.04 -41.51
CA VAL A 70 18.27 20.30 -40.09
C VAL A 70 16.98 20.33 -39.25
N ALA A 71 15.93 21.00 -39.74
CA ALA A 71 14.63 21.03 -39.06
C ALA A 71 13.99 19.62 -38.99
N GLY A 72 14.07 18.83 -40.06
CA GLY A 72 13.57 17.45 -40.09
C GLY A 72 14.34 16.49 -39.18
N GLY A 73 15.67 16.63 -39.09
CA GLY A 73 16.52 15.81 -38.22
C GLY A 73 16.27 16.03 -36.73
N ALA A 74 16.11 17.29 -36.30
CA ALA A 74 15.81 17.62 -34.91
C ALA A 74 14.43 17.12 -34.47
N ALA A 75 13.40 17.25 -35.33
CA ALA A 75 12.07 16.73 -35.05
C ALA A 75 12.04 15.19 -34.98
N GLY A 76 12.78 14.51 -35.86
CA GLY A 76 12.88 13.05 -35.87
C GLY A 76 13.54 12.47 -34.62
N ALA A 77 14.63 13.08 -34.14
CA ALA A 77 15.32 12.64 -32.92
C ALA A 77 14.45 12.84 -31.66
N TRP A 78 13.71 13.95 -31.58
CA TRP A 78 12.83 14.23 -30.45
C TRP A 78 11.64 13.26 -30.37
N VAL A 79 11.03 12.92 -31.52
CA VAL A 79 9.93 11.94 -31.58
C VAL A 79 10.43 10.52 -31.28
N ALA A 80 11.62 10.15 -31.76
CA ALA A 80 12.21 8.85 -31.45
C ALA A 80 12.56 8.70 -29.97
N HIS A 81 13.07 9.76 -29.33
CA HIS A 81 13.40 9.74 -27.91
C HIS A 81 12.16 9.67 -27.02
N ARG A 82 11.10 10.44 -27.33
CA ARG A 82 9.81 10.35 -26.61
C ARG A 82 9.16 8.99 -26.76
N ARG A 83 9.26 8.35 -27.93
CA ARG A 83 8.76 6.98 -28.12
C ARG A 83 9.57 5.98 -27.31
N ALA A 84 10.90 6.07 -27.29
CA ALA A 84 11.75 5.17 -26.51
C ALA A 84 11.47 5.27 -25.00
N ALA A 85 11.34 6.49 -24.47
CA ALA A 85 10.99 6.74 -23.07
C ALA A 85 9.57 6.21 -22.73
N ALA A 86 8.58 6.50 -23.57
CA ALA A 86 7.21 6.01 -23.38
C ALA A 86 7.10 4.47 -23.49
N THR A 87 7.91 3.83 -24.35
CA THR A 87 7.97 2.36 -24.44
C THR A 87 8.69 1.73 -23.26
N GLN A 88 9.73 2.37 -22.70
CA GLN A 88 10.40 1.87 -21.50
C GLN A 88 9.51 1.99 -20.28
N GLU A 89 8.80 3.11 -20.14
CA GLU A 89 7.90 3.34 -19.02
C GLU A 89 6.63 2.48 -19.11
N SER A 90 6.05 2.31 -20.31
CA SER A 90 4.94 1.37 -20.50
C SER A 90 5.37 -0.10 -20.42
N ALA A 91 6.58 -0.47 -20.86
CA ALA A 91 7.11 -1.83 -20.66
C ALA A 91 7.43 -2.12 -19.18
N ALA A 92 7.95 -1.12 -18.44
CA ALA A 92 8.16 -1.24 -17.01
C ALA A 92 6.84 -1.32 -16.23
N ARG A 93 5.82 -0.54 -16.62
CA ARG A 93 4.47 -0.61 -16.03
C ARG A 93 3.69 -1.86 -16.47
N ALA A 94 3.97 -2.41 -17.65
CA ALA A 94 3.37 -3.65 -18.14
C ALA A 94 4.01 -4.92 -17.53
N ALA A 95 5.22 -4.82 -16.97
CA ALA A 95 5.96 -5.98 -16.47
C ALA A 95 5.37 -6.55 -15.16
N VAL A 96 4.75 -5.72 -14.31
CA VAL A 96 4.09 -6.19 -13.09
C VAL A 96 2.77 -5.46 -12.88
N SER A 97 1.69 -6.08 -13.31
CA SER A 97 0.33 -5.67 -12.95
C SER A 97 0.01 -6.21 -11.55
N ALA A 98 0.58 -5.61 -10.52
CA ALA A 98 0.28 -5.94 -9.13
C ALA A 98 0.37 -4.69 -8.26
N PHE A 99 -0.29 -4.74 -7.11
CA PHE A 99 -0.21 -3.70 -6.10
C PHE A 99 -0.19 -4.30 -4.71
N ALA A 100 0.31 -3.54 -3.74
CA ALA A 100 0.40 -3.94 -2.35
C ALA A 100 -0.31 -2.90 -1.46
N LEU A 101 -1.03 -3.37 -0.45
CA LEU A 101 -1.79 -2.54 0.49
C LEU A 101 -1.42 -2.90 1.93
N ALA A 102 -1.15 -1.91 2.77
CA ALA A 102 -1.00 -2.11 4.21
C ALA A 102 -2.39 -2.38 4.82
N VAL A 103 -2.55 -3.53 5.49
CA VAL A 103 -3.82 -3.96 6.10
C VAL A 103 -3.87 -3.64 7.59
N GLY A 104 -2.71 -3.59 8.24
CA GLY A 104 -2.60 -3.25 9.66
C GLY A 104 -1.21 -3.54 10.21
N PHE A 105 -1.02 -3.21 11.49
CA PHE A 105 0.17 -3.53 12.25
C PHE A 105 -0.21 -4.36 13.48
N ASP A 106 0.66 -5.30 13.82
CA ASP A 106 0.62 -5.94 15.13
C ASP A 106 1.52 -5.08 16.03
N GLY A 107 1.14 -4.82 17.29
CA GLY A 107 1.82 -3.87 18.19
C GLY A 107 3.35 -3.85 18.10
N GLY A 108 3.93 -2.65 18.15
CA GLY A 108 5.37 -2.45 18.03
C GLY A 108 6.13 -2.95 19.26
N THR A 109 7.35 -3.45 19.05
CA THR A 109 8.28 -3.75 20.16
C THR A 109 9.46 -2.80 20.12
N THR A 110 9.80 -2.20 21.24
CA THR A 110 11.01 -1.36 21.34
C THR A 110 12.21 -2.27 21.62
N GLY A 111 13.17 -2.32 20.69
CA GLY A 111 14.43 -3.03 20.90
C GLY A 111 15.37 -2.30 21.85
N GLU A 112 16.40 -2.99 22.34
CA GLU A 112 17.41 -2.44 23.28
C GLU A 112 18.15 -1.20 22.74
N SER A 113 18.20 -1.02 21.41
CA SER A 113 18.81 0.14 20.75
C SER A 113 17.87 1.35 20.62
N GLY A 114 16.67 1.31 21.19
CA GLY A 114 15.65 2.35 21.06
C GLY A 114 14.96 2.38 19.69
N GLN A 115 15.22 1.39 18.83
CA GLN A 115 14.51 1.22 17.55
C GLN A 115 13.19 0.49 17.80
N VAL A 116 12.10 0.98 17.20
CA VAL A 116 10.80 0.31 17.25
C VAL A 116 10.71 -0.67 16.10
N GLN A 117 10.50 -1.95 16.41
CA GLN A 117 10.19 -2.98 15.43
C GLN A 117 8.68 -3.12 15.32
N LEU A 118 8.15 -2.75 14.16
CA LEU A 118 6.73 -2.80 13.83
C LEU A 118 6.45 -3.94 12.83
N PRO A 119 5.78 -5.02 13.25
CA PRO A 119 5.19 -5.98 12.33
C PRO A 119 4.02 -5.35 11.57
N VAL A 120 4.11 -5.32 10.24
CA VAL A 120 3.10 -4.81 9.32
C VAL A 120 2.59 -5.95 8.44
N SER A 121 1.27 -6.10 8.39
CA SER A 121 0.61 -7.03 7.48
C SER A 121 0.28 -6.32 6.16
N VAL A 122 0.79 -6.87 5.05
CA VAL A 122 0.64 -6.31 3.70
C VAL A 122 -0.07 -7.31 2.80
N ARG A 123 -1.14 -6.88 2.13
CA ARG A 123 -1.84 -7.71 1.13
C ARG A 123 -1.33 -7.37 -0.25
N VAL A 124 -0.86 -8.38 -0.97
CA VAL A 124 -0.34 -8.26 -2.34
C VAL A 124 -1.35 -8.85 -3.30
N PHE A 125 -1.80 -8.06 -4.28
CA PHE A 125 -2.77 -8.48 -5.30
C PHE A 125 -2.07 -8.61 -6.65
N ASN A 126 -2.22 -9.78 -7.28
CA ASN A 126 -1.73 -10.00 -8.63
C ASN A 126 -2.87 -9.80 -9.64
N VAL A 127 -2.89 -8.66 -10.33
CA VAL A 127 -3.84 -8.35 -11.40
C VAL A 127 -3.28 -8.66 -12.80
N GLY A 128 -2.08 -9.25 -12.86
CA GLY A 128 -1.44 -9.69 -14.08
C GLY A 128 -1.93 -11.06 -14.53
N SER A 129 -1.54 -11.45 -15.74
CA SER A 129 -1.88 -12.75 -16.33
C SER A 129 -0.91 -13.88 -15.94
N ARG A 130 0.15 -13.57 -15.17
CA ARG A 130 1.21 -14.49 -14.79
C ARG A 130 1.41 -14.51 -13.28
N PRO A 131 1.81 -15.65 -12.69
CA PRO A 131 2.07 -15.75 -11.26
C PRO A 131 3.24 -14.85 -10.81
N LEU A 132 3.17 -14.37 -9.56
CA LEU A 132 4.21 -13.54 -8.92
C LEU A 132 4.73 -14.23 -7.67
N THR A 133 6.04 -14.37 -7.52
CA THR A 133 6.62 -14.96 -6.31
C THR A 133 7.02 -13.88 -5.33
N ILE A 134 6.50 -13.87 -4.10
CA ILE A 134 7.00 -12.97 -3.05
C ILE A 134 8.43 -13.38 -2.71
N ALA A 135 9.38 -12.47 -2.88
CA ALA A 135 10.78 -12.75 -2.62
C ALA A 135 11.07 -12.53 -1.13
N ALA A 136 11.42 -13.59 -0.41
CA ALA A 136 11.93 -13.43 0.95
C ALA A 136 13.23 -12.62 0.91
N ALA A 137 13.32 -11.55 1.72
CA ALA A 137 14.54 -10.78 1.87
C ALA A 137 15.61 -11.68 2.53
N LYS A 138 16.47 -12.30 1.73
CA LYS A 138 17.58 -13.13 2.25
C LYS A 138 18.59 -12.22 2.96
N GLY A 139 18.48 -12.09 4.29
CA GLY A 139 19.57 -11.71 5.19
C GLY A 139 20.09 -10.27 5.13
N ALA A 140 19.77 -9.49 4.11
CA ALA A 140 20.05 -8.06 4.03
C ALA A 140 18.72 -7.36 3.76
N GLY A 141 18.17 -6.68 4.79
CA GLY A 141 17.03 -5.81 4.58
C GLY A 141 17.37 -4.79 3.49
N ALA A 142 16.47 -4.60 2.54
CA ALA A 142 16.57 -3.46 1.64
C ALA A 142 16.54 -2.22 2.53
N LEU A 143 17.63 -1.45 2.51
CA LEU A 143 17.67 -0.13 3.10
C LEU A 143 16.74 0.73 2.25
N VAL A 144 15.51 0.91 2.71
CA VAL A 144 14.65 1.97 2.18
C VAL A 144 15.15 3.23 2.84
N ASP A 145 15.94 3.99 2.09
CA ASP A 145 16.49 5.31 2.42
C ASP A 145 16.98 5.48 3.87
N THR A 146 18.27 5.21 4.09
CA THR A 146 19.18 5.55 5.21
C THR A 146 18.72 5.59 6.70
N SER A 147 17.44 5.45 7.03
CA SER A 147 16.89 5.67 8.38
C SER A 147 15.99 4.51 8.85
N SER A 148 15.36 3.73 7.96
CA SER A 148 14.47 2.61 8.34
C SER A 148 14.82 1.32 7.59
N ARG A 149 14.82 0.18 8.29
CA ARG A 149 15.11 -1.13 7.67
C ARG A 149 13.83 -1.95 7.56
N VAL A 150 13.52 -2.38 6.34
CA VAL A 150 12.39 -3.25 6.06
C VAL A 150 12.92 -4.68 5.89
N THR A 151 12.36 -5.62 6.65
CA THR A 151 12.66 -7.05 6.54
C THR A 151 11.37 -7.83 6.35
N VAL A 152 11.19 -8.43 5.18
CA VAL A 152 10.05 -9.34 4.92
C VAL A 152 10.23 -10.58 5.77
N ALA A 153 9.32 -10.79 6.74
CA ALA A 153 9.50 -11.76 7.81
C ALA A 153 9.06 -13.16 7.42
N THR A 154 7.90 -13.31 6.74
CA THR A 154 7.35 -14.60 6.29
C THR A 154 6.09 -14.41 5.46
N GLY A 155 5.84 -15.38 4.57
CA GLY A 155 4.62 -15.57 3.77
C GLY A 155 4.95 -16.39 2.53
N ASP A 156 4.51 -17.65 2.47
CA ASP A 156 4.57 -18.45 1.22
C ASP A 156 3.78 -17.69 0.14
N GLY A 157 4.13 -17.64 -1.14
CA GLY A 157 4.93 -18.54 -1.96
C GLY A 157 4.15 -18.68 -3.26
N VAL A 158 4.33 -17.72 -4.17
CA VAL A 158 3.56 -17.54 -5.42
C VAL A 158 2.11 -17.04 -5.23
N VAL A 159 1.84 -15.83 -5.72
CA VAL A 159 0.53 -15.19 -5.88
C VAL A 159 0.05 -15.45 -7.31
N GLN A 160 -0.99 -16.26 -7.46
CA GLN A 160 -1.55 -16.60 -8.78
C GLN A 160 -2.27 -15.39 -9.41
N PRO A 161 -2.43 -15.36 -10.75
CA PRO A 161 -3.26 -14.36 -11.43
C PRO A 161 -4.66 -14.23 -10.83
N GLY A 162 -5.08 -12.99 -10.53
CA GLY A 162 -6.38 -12.70 -9.94
C GLY A 162 -6.54 -13.13 -8.48
N GLN A 163 -5.46 -13.50 -7.80
CA GLN A 163 -5.45 -13.86 -6.38
C GLN A 163 -4.64 -12.84 -5.58
N ASP A 164 -4.76 -12.93 -4.25
CA ASP A 164 -3.99 -12.15 -3.30
C ASP A 164 -3.27 -13.03 -2.27
N ALA A 165 -2.27 -12.45 -1.63
CA ALA A 165 -1.53 -13.08 -0.54
C ALA A 165 -1.24 -12.08 0.57
N LEU A 166 -1.31 -12.56 1.82
CA LEU A 166 -0.94 -11.77 3.00
C LEU A 166 0.53 -12.01 3.34
N VAL A 167 1.31 -10.94 3.39
CA VAL A 167 2.76 -10.93 3.67
C VAL A 167 2.99 -10.19 4.96
N ARG A 168 3.78 -10.77 5.88
CA ARG A 168 4.22 -10.05 7.08
C ARG A 168 5.59 -9.43 6.85
N VAL A 169 5.66 -8.13 7.08
CA VAL A 169 6.86 -7.32 6.94
C VAL A 169 7.22 -6.75 8.31
N ARG A 170 8.48 -6.79 8.69
CA ARG A 170 9.00 -6.14 9.90
C ARG A 170 9.69 -4.84 9.50
N VAL A 171 9.19 -3.73 10.02
CA VAL A 171 9.76 -2.41 9.82
C VAL A 171 10.53 -2.03 11.09
N HIS A 172 11.79 -1.67 10.94
CA HIS A 172 12.60 -1.10 12.01
C HIS A 172 12.59 0.42 11.85
N LEU A 173 11.92 1.09 12.78
CA LEU A 173 11.74 2.53 12.82
C LEU A 173 12.77 3.18 13.74
N ARG A 174 13.34 4.26 13.24
CA ARG A 174 14.11 5.24 14.01
C ARG A 174 13.21 6.39 14.37
N CYS A 175 12.87 6.50 15.65
CA CYS A 175 11.88 7.46 16.15
C CYS A 175 12.32 8.93 16.03
N ASP A 176 13.62 9.16 15.81
CA ASP A 176 14.23 10.47 15.53
C ASP A 176 14.16 10.87 14.05
N SER A 177 13.69 9.98 13.16
CA SER A 177 13.64 10.26 11.73
C SER A 177 12.44 11.14 11.35
N PRO A 178 12.66 12.24 10.60
CA PRO A 178 11.58 13.09 10.08
C PRO A 178 10.95 12.55 8.79
N GLU A 179 11.52 11.51 8.18
CA GLU A 179 11.10 10.99 6.88
C GLU A 179 9.89 10.06 7.00
N ALA A 180 8.86 10.24 6.17
CA ALA A 180 7.69 9.37 6.15
C ALA A 180 8.05 7.91 5.82
N VAL A 181 7.32 6.97 6.42
CA VAL A 181 7.61 5.54 6.25
C VAL A 181 7.17 5.08 4.86
N ARG A 182 8.14 4.75 4.01
CA ARG A 182 7.90 4.11 2.71
C ARG A 182 8.14 2.61 2.84
N LEU A 183 7.14 1.83 2.45
CA LEU A 183 7.20 0.37 2.50
C LEU A 183 7.13 -0.19 1.09
N SER A 184 7.97 -1.18 0.78
CA SER A 184 7.88 -1.94 -0.46
C SER A 184 7.94 -3.45 -0.19
N VAL A 185 7.27 -4.22 -1.04
CA VAL A 185 7.33 -5.69 -1.03
C VAL A 185 8.06 -6.16 -2.27
N PRO A 186 9.21 -6.85 -2.13
CA PRO A 186 9.92 -7.42 -3.27
C PRO A 186 9.15 -8.64 -3.81
N VAL A 187 8.87 -8.62 -5.10
CA VAL A 187 8.22 -9.70 -5.85
C VAL A 187 9.05 -10.08 -7.06
N ARG A 188 9.04 -11.36 -7.41
CA ARG A 188 9.72 -11.90 -8.58
C ARG A 188 8.67 -12.35 -9.61
N SER A 189 8.74 -11.82 -10.81
CA SER A 189 7.94 -12.28 -11.95
C SER A 189 8.39 -13.66 -12.43
N GLU A 190 7.59 -14.29 -13.29
CA GLU A 190 7.86 -15.63 -13.83
C GLU A 190 9.20 -15.73 -14.59
N ASP A 191 9.65 -14.64 -15.21
CA ASP A 191 10.94 -14.54 -15.91
C ASP A 191 12.15 -14.45 -14.95
N GLY A 192 11.90 -14.40 -13.64
CA GLY A 192 12.93 -14.30 -12.61
C GLY A 192 13.33 -12.87 -12.23
N THR A 193 12.77 -11.85 -12.91
CA THR A 193 13.07 -10.43 -12.64
C THR A 193 12.51 -10.02 -11.28
N LEU A 194 13.30 -9.28 -10.49
CA LEU A 194 12.88 -8.75 -9.19
C LEU A 194 12.29 -7.36 -9.35
N HIS A 195 11.12 -7.15 -8.76
CA HIS A 195 10.39 -5.88 -8.74
C HIS A 195 10.06 -5.50 -7.30
N GLU A 196 9.95 -4.21 -7.04
CA GLU A 196 9.49 -3.69 -5.75
C GLU A 196 8.08 -3.12 -5.88
N LEU A 197 7.12 -3.71 -5.17
CA LEU A 197 5.77 -3.17 -5.09
C LEU A 197 5.71 -2.15 -3.96
N THR A 198 5.52 -0.87 -4.29
CA THR A 198 5.23 0.15 -3.28
C THR A 198 3.93 -0.20 -2.56
N VAL A 199 4.02 -0.32 -1.25
CA VAL A 199 2.85 -0.56 -0.40
C VAL A 199 2.11 0.75 -0.24
N ARG A 200 0.83 0.72 -0.60
CA ARG A 200 -0.07 1.84 -0.39
C ARG A 200 -0.68 1.76 0.99
N ASP A 201 -0.94 2.92 1.55
CA ASP A 201 -1.70 3.03 2.78
C ASP A 201 -3.13 2.53 2.55
N SER A 202 -3.71 1.95 3.60
CA SER A 202 -5.17 1.88 3.65
C SER A 202 -5.71 3.24 4.09
N ASP A 203 -7.03 3.42 4.10
CA ASP A 203 -7.69 4.67 4.48
C ASP A 203 -7.33 5.16 5.91
N GLN A 204 -6.57 4.37 6.68
CA GLN A 204 -6.07 4.70 8.01
C GLN A 204 -4.83 5.62 8.02
N GLY A 205 -4.21 5.89 6.86
CA GLY A 205 -3.18 6.94 6.74
C GLY A 205 -1.89 6.66 7.55
N MET A 206 -1.58 5.40 7.87
CA MET A 206 -0.45 5.00 8.69
C MET A 206 0.92 5.23 8.02
N LEU A 207 1.08 4.86 6.76
CA LEU A 207 2.33 5.07 6.01
C LEU A 207 2.59 6.56 5.72
N SER A 208 1.55 7.39 5.82
CA SER A 208 1.68 8.85 5.74
C SER A 208 2.24 9.48 7.03
N GLN A 209 2.27 8.74 8.15
CA GLN A 209 2.78 9.24 9.43
C GLN A 209 4.32 9.21 9.49
N THR A 210 4.88 10.14 10.28
CA THR A 210 6.32 10.14 10.57
C THR A 210 6.67 9.02 11.57
N PRO A 211 7.89 8.47 11.51
CA PRO A 211 8.40 7.52 12.49
C PRO A 211 8.26 8.03 13.92
N GLN A 212 8.42 9.35 14.16
CA GLN A 212 8.20 9.95 15.47
C GLN A 212 6.75 9.79 15.95
N ALA A 213 5.76 10.03 15.09
CA ALA A 213 4.35 9.87 15.44
C ALA A 213 3.98 8.41 15.71
N ILE A 214 4.47 7.49 14.85
CA ILE A 214 4.28 6.05 15.03
C ILE A 214 4.96 5.57 16.32
N CYS A 215 6.17 6.04 16.60
CA CYS A 215 6.89 5.69 17.81
C CYS A 215 6.21 6.23 19.08
N ALA A 216 5.72 7.47 19.05
CA ALA A 216 4.97 8.06 20.16
C ALA A 216 3.72 7.22 20.48
N GLN A 217 3.02 6.73 19.45
CA GLN A 217 1.89 5.81 19.61
C GLN A 217 2.35 4.43 20.11
N SER A 218 3.45 3.87 19.59
CA SER A 218 3.95 2.55 20.00
C SER A 218 4.55 2.50 21.40
N SER A 219 4.99 3.65 21.93
CA SER A 219 5.55 3.77 23.28
C SER A 219 4.47 3.77 24.37
N GLN A 220 3.21 3.96 23.97
CA GLN A 220 2.09 3.57 24.81
C GLN A 220 2.05 2.04 24.75
N VAL A 221 2.55 1.39 25.80
CA VAL A 221 2.37 -0.05 26.01
C VAL A 221 0.89 -0.29 25.79
N GLU A 222 0.52 -0.96 24.69
CA GLU A 222 -0.87 -1.29 24.44
C GLU A 222 -1.34 -2.03 25.68
N PRO A 223 -2.29 -1.45 26.44
CA PRO A 223 -2.69 -2.01 27.73
C PRO A 223 -3.29 -3.42 27.56
N MET A 224 -3.67 -3.73 26.32
CA MET A 224 -4.38 -4.92 25.93
C MET A 224 -3.89 -5.40 24.56
N SER A 225 -3.35 -6.61 24.48
CA SER A 225 -3.15 -7.28 23.19
C SER A 225 -4.37 -8.15 22.89
N VAL A 226 -4.90 -8.04 21.68
CA VAL A 226 -6.02 -8.88 21.22
C VAL A 226 -5.58 -9.69 20.00
N GLN A 227 -5.69 -11.00 20.09
CA GLN A 227 -5.30 -11.89 19.00
C GLN A 227 -6.44 -12.84 18.63
N LEU A 228 -6.66 -13.03 17.33
CA LEU A 228 -7.52 -14.11 16.84
C LEU A 228 -6.76 -15.44 16.85
N ILE A 229 -7.28 -16.41 17.59
CA ILE A 229 -6.75 -17.77 17.74
C ILE A 229 -7.82 -18.81 17.38
N GLY A 230 -7.43 -20.09 17.32
CA GLY A 230 -8.34 -21.19 17.02
C GLY A 230 -8.46 -21.51 15.52
N THR A 231 -9.60 -22.06 15.11
CA THR A 231 -9.87 -22.45 13.71
C THR A 231 -11.05 -21.70 13.14
N LEU A 232 -11.25 -21.72 11.81
CA LEU A 232 -12.43 -21.11 11.17
C LEU A 232 -13.77 -21.71 11.67
N ALA A 233 -13.76 -22.93 12.21
CA ALA A 233 -14.93 -23.59 12.79
C ALA A 233 -15.11 -23.28 14.28
N GLN A 234 -14.03 -22.97 14.99
CA GLN A 234 -14.01 -22.67 16.42
C GLN A 234 -13.08 -21.48 16.68
N PRO A 235 -13.45 -20.28 16.20
CA PRO A 235 -12.63 -19.10 16.41
C PRO A 235 -12.71 -18.64 17.86
N ALA A 236 -11.62 -18.07 18.37
CA ALA A 236 -11.59 -17.44 19.66
C ALA A 236 -10.67 -16.22 19.65
N LEU A 237 -11.00 -15.21 20.43
CA LEU A 237 -10.09 -14.12 20.76
C LEU A 237 -9.32 -14.47 22.02
N GLU A 238 -8.02 -14.25 21.99
CA GLU A 238 -7.19 -14.19 23.18
C GLU A 238 -6.95 -12.73 23.53
N LEU A 239 -7.34 -12.37 24.74
CA LEU A 239 -7.20 -11.07 25.34
C LEU A 239 -6.09 -11.16 26.38
N ALA A 240 -4.96 -10.48 26.20
CA ALA A 240 -3.92 -10.40 27.23
C ALA A 240 -3.79 -8.97 27.73
N ASN A 241 -4.00 -8.79 29.03
CA ASN A 241 -3.84 -7.51 29.70
C ASN A 241 -2.40 -7.40 30.21
N SER A 242 -1.64 -6.46 29.66
CA SER A 242 -0.24 -6.20 30.02
C SER A 242 -0.09 -5.18 31.15
N THR A 243 -1.18 -4.55 31.58
CA THR A 243 -1.16 -3.52 32.62
C THR A 243 -1.13 -4.08 34.04
N GLU A 244 -0.83 -3.19 35.00
CA GLU A 244 -0.88 -3.48 36.44
C GLU A 244 -2.30 -3.40 37.04
N HIS A 245 -3.32 -3.10 36.23
CA HIS A 245 -4.69 -2.91 36.68
C HIS A 245 -5.66 -3.80 35.89
N PRO A 246 -6.82 -4.16 36.46
CA PRO A 246 -7.85 -4.83 35.68
C PRO A 246 -8.35 -3.90 34.56
N VAL A 247 -8.58 -4.49 33.39
CA VAL A 247 -9.07 -3.79 32.21
C VAL A 247 -10.41 -4.39 31.80
N THR A 248 -11.40 -3.54 31.51
CA THR A 248 -12.71 -3.98 31.03
C THR A 248 -12.75 -3.86 29.52
N VAL A 249 -12.94 -5.00 28.86
CA VAL A 249 -13.09 -5.07 27.42
C VAL A 249 -14.58 -5.14 27.10
N SER A 250 -15.05 -4.19 26.30
CA SER A 250 -16.41 -4.12 25.80
C SER A 250 -16.42 -4.05 24.28
N LEU A 251 -17.59 -4.23 23.71
CA LEU A 251 -17.76 -4.22 22.27
C LEU A 251 -17.78 -2.77 21.77
N ASP A 252 -17.00 -2.44 20.73
CA ASP A 252 -17.02 -1.08 20.18
C ASP A 252 -18.35 -0.79 19.48
N SER A 253 -19.11 0.19 19.96
CA SER A 253 -20.37 0.63 19.35
C SER A 253 -20.23 1.13 17.91
N GLY A 254 -19.03 1.56 17.52
CA GLY A 254 -18.71 1.96 16.14
C GLY A 254 -18.39 0.78 15.22
N SER A 255 -18.11 -0.41 15.76
CA SER A 255 -17.74 -1.56 14.93
C SER A 255 -18.96 -2.07 14.13
N PRO A 256 -18.82 -2.32 12.82
CA PRO A 256 -19.92 -2.78 11.97
C PRO A 256 -20.56 -4.09 12.43
N LEU A 257 -19.84 -4.88 13.23
CA LEU A 257 -20.25 -6.20 13.73
C LEU A 257 -21.08 -6.16 15.02
N THR A 258 -21.21 -4.98 15.62
CA THR A 258 -21.69 -4.78 16.99
C THR A 258 -23.03 -4.08 17.02
N GLN A 259 -23.32 -3.35 15.93
CA GLN A 259 -24.66 -2.95 15.61
C GLN A 259 -25.50 -4.22 15.52
N ALA A 260 -26.45 -4.36 16.44
CA ALA A 260 -27.50 -5.38 16.44
C ALA A 260 -28.39 -5.38 15.16
N ALA A 261 -27.92 -4.80 14.05
CA ALA A 261 -28.67 -4.37 12.89
C ALA A 261 -27.97 -4.62 11.55
N SER A 262 -26.81 -5.28 11.51
CA SER A 262 -26.44 -5.98 10.29
C SER A 262 -27.45 -7.12 10.12
N GLN A 263 -28.46 -6.92 9.27
CA GLN A 263 -29.46 -7.94 8.94
C GLN A 263 -28.84 -9.23 8.36
N TYR A 264 -27.51 -9.25 8.20
CA TYR A 264 -26.74 -10.25 7.48
C TYR A 264 -25.81 -11.05 8.39
N LEU A 265 -25.27 -10.45 9.46
CA LEU A 265 -24.22 -11.05 10.27
C LEU A 265 -24.31 -10.57 11.72
N SER A 266 -24.27 -11.52 12.67
CA SER A 266 -24.09 -11.22 14.08
C SER A 266 -22.88 -11.95 14.65
N VAL A 267 -22.17 -11.29 15.55
CA VAL A 267 -21.05 -11.88 16.29
C VAL A 267 -21.40 -11.93 17.76
N THR A 268 -21.28 -13.11 18.36
CA THR A 268 -21.45 -13.32 19.80
C THR A 268 -20.19 -13.90 20.40
N THR A 269 -19.92 -13.53 21.65
CA THR A 269 -18.74 -13.99 22.39
C THR A 269 -19.14 -14.85 23.59
N LYS A 270 -18.28 -15.80 23.96
CA LYS A 270 -18.40 -16.59 25.20
C LYS A 270 -17.08 -16.63 25.96
N PRO A 271 -17.00 -16.10 27.20
CA PRO A 271 -18.05 -15.35 27.89
C PRO A 271 -18.50 -14.10 27.11
N GLY A 272 -19.74 -13.68 27.32
CA GLY A 272 -20.31 -12.50 26.65
C GLY A 272 -19.60 -11.22 27.12
N LEU A 273 -19.41 -10.28 26.20
CA LEU A 273 -18.91 -8.94 26.52
C LEU A 273 -20.00 -8.10 27.22
N PRO A 274 -19.63 -7.15 28.11
CA PRO A 274 -18.26 -6.81 28.51
C PRO A 274 -17.62 -7.85 29.43
N VAL A 275 -16.29 -7.96 29.40
CA VAL A 275 -15.51 -8.84 30.28
C VAL A 275 -14.38 -8.06 30.94
N THR A 276 -14.09 -8.37 32.20
CA THR A 276 -12.91 -7.81 32.88
C THR A 276 -11.76 -8.82 32.82
N VAL A 277 -10.59 -8.36 32.39
CA VAL A 277 -9.34 -9.11 32.35
C VAL A 277 -8.42 -8.57 33.43
N ALA A 278 -8.04 -9.42 34.39
CA ALA A 278 -7.17 -9.03 35.48
C ALA A 278 -5.79 -8.57 34.99
N ALA A 279 -5.10 -7.78 35.81
CA ALA A 279 -3.72 -7.32 35.55
C ALA A 279 -2.79 -8.50 35.24
N GLY A 280 -1.98 -8.37 34.18
CA GLY A 280 -1.06 -9.41 33.72
C GLY A 280 -1.72 -10.73 33.27
N ALA A 281 -3.06 -10.77 33.14
CA ALA A 281 -3.78 -12.00 32.89
C ALA A 281 -4.21 -12.13 31.42
N THR A 282 -4.40 -13.38 31.00
CA THR A 282 -4.95 -13.71 29.68
C THR A 282 -6.38 -14.25 29.83
N ARG A 283 -7.27 -13.86 28.93
CA ARG A 283 -8.66 -14.29 28.87
C ARG A 283 -9.01 -14.71 27.44
N ARG A 284 -9.62 -15.88 27.30
CA ARG A 284 -10.10 -16.39 26.01
C ARG A 284 -11.60 -16.15 25.84
N LEU A 285 -12.00 -15.59 24.71
CA LEU A 285 -13.38 -15.40 24.27
C LEU A 285 -13.65 -16.27 23.04
N THR A 286 -14.53 -17.25 23.14
CA THR A 286 -14.97 -17.99 21.94
C THR A 286 -15.85 -17.09 21.10
N LEU A 287 -15.56 -16.98 19.80
CA LEU A 287 -16.36 -16.24 18.85
C LEU A 287 -17.36 -17.18 18.17
N ARG A 288 -18.58 -16.71 18.03
CA ARG A 288 -19.61 -17.36 17.20
C ARG A 288 -20.16 -16.32 16.25
N LEU A 289 -20.04 -16.63 14.96
CA LEU A 289 -20.56 -15.81 13.87
C LEU A 289 -21.80 -16.51 13.34
N ASP A 290 -22.94 -15.84 13.39
CA ASP A 290 -24.20 -16.32 12.81
C ASP A 290 -24.53 -15.42 11.60
N VAL A 291 -24.68 -16.05 10.44
CA VAL A 291 -25.07 -15.37 9.19
C VAL A 291 -26.57 -15.55 8.98
N GLN A 292 -27.28 -14.45 8.80
CA GLN A 292 -28.71 -14.46 8.50
C GLN A 292 -28.91 -14.61 7.00
N GLY A 293 -29.27 -15.82 6.56
CA GLY A 293 -29.53 -16.14 5.16
C GLY A 293 -28.28 -16.42 4.31
N CYS A 294 -28.51 -16.79 3.05
CA CYS A 294 -27.45 -16.96 2.06
C CYS A 294 -27.36 -15.71 1.17
N HIS A 295 -26.34 -14.90 1.40
CA HIS A 295 -26.03 -13.74 0.58
C HIS A 295 -24.76 -14.03 -0.24
N ARG A 296 -24.93 -14.28 -1.54
CA ARG A 296 -23.80 -14.50 -2.45
C ARG A 296 -23.08 -13.21 -2.87
N ASP A 297 -23.64 -12.05 -2.52
CA ASP A 297 -23.06 -10.75 -2.83
C ASP A 297 -22.04 -10.34 -1.75
N LEU A 298 -20.87 -10.98 -1.80
CA LEU A 298 -19.74 -10.76 -0.89
C LEU A 298 -19.17 -9.34 -0.98
N GLY A 299 -19.27 -8.70 -2.15
CA GLY A 299 -18.72 -7.36 -2.38
C GLY A 299 -19.37 -6.29 -1.49
N ARG A 300 -20.69 -6.40 -1.26
CA ARG A 300 -21.39 -5.50 -0.34
C ARG A 300 -21.02 -5.68 1.13
N LEU A 301 -20.51 -6.84 1.52
CA LEU A 301 -20.12 -7.12 2.90
C LEU A 301 -18.71 -6.57 3.19
N THR A 302 -17.82 -6.58 2.19
CA THR A 302 -16.47 -6.00 2.31
C THR A 302 -16.48 -4.47 2.32
N ASP A 303 -17.33 -3.84 1.52
CA ASP A 303 -17.42 -2.37 1.44
C ASP A 303 -17.98 -1.73 2.72
N GLY A 304 -18.69 -2.52 3.55
CA GLY A 304 -19.26 -2.07 4.83
C GLY A 304 -18.35 -2.22 6.05
N GLY A 305 -17.07 -2.63 5.88
CA GLY A 305 -16.15 -2.82 7.00
C GLY A 305 -16.46 -4.04 7.88
N MET A 306 -17.27 -5.00 7.41
CA MET A 306 -17.65 -6.20 8.19
C MET A 306 -16.49 -7.19 8.40
N GLY A 307 -15.31 -6.88 7.88
CA GLY A 307 -14.06 -7.60 8.16
C GLY A 307 -13.42 -7.24 9.49
N TYR A 308 -13.94 -6.26 10.24
CA TYR A 308 -13.27 -5.71 11.41
C TYR A 308 -14.13 -5.81 12.68
N PHE A 309 -13.57 -6.45 13.71
CA PHE A 309 -14.16 -6.58 15.04
C PHE A 309 -13.48 -5.63 16.01
N GLY A 310 -14.16 -4.53 16.35
CA GLY A 310 -13.67 -3.50 17.26
C GLY A 310 -14.05 -3.77 18.71
N LEU A 311 -13.12 -3.50 19.61
CA LEU A 311 -13.26 -3.63 21.06
C LEU A 311 -12.85 -2.31 21.72
N ASN A 312 -13.67 -1.86 22.67
CA ASN A 312 -13.31 -0.78 23.58
C ASN A 312 -12.62 -1.40 24.80
N VAL A 313 -11.48 -0.84 25.16
CA VAL A 313 -10.63 -1.28 26.26
C VAL A 313 -10.61 -0.15 27.28
N GLU A 314 -11.29 -0.36 28.39
CA GLU A 314 -11.44 0.64 29.46
C GLU A 314 -10.55 0.25 30.64
N SER A 315 -9.61 1.13 30.96
CA SER A 315 -8.79 1.08 32.17
C SER A 315 -9.15 2.27 33.08
N PRO A 316 -8.73 2.29 34.36
CA PRO A 316 -9.06 3.38 35.29
C PRO A 316 -8.69 4.79 34.81
N ASN A 317 -7.69 4.91 33.92
CA ASN A 317 -7.14 6.20 33.49
C ASN A 317 -7.19 6.42 31.98
N GLU A 318 -7.66 5.42 31.20
CA GLU A 318 -7.51 5.44 29.76
C GLU A 318 -8.59 4.60 29.09
N LEU A 319 -9.15 5.15 28.00
CA LEU A 319 -10.02 4.44 27.07
C LEU A 319 -9.24 4.26 25.76
N SER A 320 -9.01 3.02 25.37
CA SER A 320 -8.36 2.68 24.10
C SER A 320 -9.28 1.81 23.24
N GLN A 321 -9.02 1.79 21.93
CA GLN A 321 -9.76 0.97 20.97
C GLN A 321 -8.81 -0.02 20.33
N VAL A 322 -9.21 -1.28 20.29
CA VAL A 322 -8.43 -2.36 19.67
C VAL A 322 -9.27 -3.08 18.64
N GLY A 323 -8.63 -3.46 17.54
CA GLY A 323 -9.24 -4.08 16.39
C GLY A 323 -8.75 -5.48 16.09
N VAL A 324 -9.60 -6.31 15.51
CA VAL A 324 -9.22 -7.61 14.98
C VAL A 324 -9.81 -7.80 13.59
N ASP A 325 -8.97 -8.17 12.62
CA ASP A 325 -9.44 -8.61 11.30
C ASP A 325 -10.08 -10.01 11.43
N VAL A 326 -11.38 -10.06 11.16
CA VAL A 326 -12.21 -11.27 11.17
C VAL A 326 -12.75 -11.61 9.77
N SER A 327 -12.23 -10.99 8.72
CA SER A 327 -12.69 -11.16 7.33
C SER A 327 -12.71 -12.63 6.90
N ALA A 328 -11.67 -13.40 7.26
CA ALA A 328 -11.59 -14.82 6.95
C ALA A 328 -12.68 -15.64 7.68
N LEU A 329 -13.05 -15.26 8.91
CA LEU A 329 -14.12 -15.91 9.66
C LEU A 329 -15.49 -15.63 9.03
N VAL A 330 -15.71 -14.39 8.60
CA VAL A 330 -16.94 -13.98 7.92
C VAL A 330 -17.10 -14.74 6.62
N GLY A 331 -16.05 -14.81 5.79
CA GLY A 331 -16.05 -15.60 4.55
C GLY A 331 -16.37 -17.08 4.80
N ALA A 332 -15.73 -17.70 5.79
CA ALA A 332 -15.99 -19.10 6.14
C ALA A 332 -17.42 -19.33 6.69
N ALA A 333 -17.97 -18.36 7.43
CA ALA A 333 -19.34 -18.44 7.93
C ALA A 333 -20.37 -18.35 6.80
N LEU A 334 -20.16 -17.45 5.83
CA LEU A 334 -21.01 -17.29 4.64
C LEU A 334 -20.98 -18.55 3.76
N GLU A 335 -19.80 -19.13 3.55
CA GLU A 335 -19.68 -20.36 2.77
C GLU A 335 -20.48 -21.50 3.40
N ARG A 336 -20.44 -21.62 4.75
CA ARG A 336 -21.21 -22.63 5.48
C ARG A 336 -22.72 -22.41 5.42
N SER A 337 -23.20 -21.16 5.43
CA SER A 337 -24.63 -20.87 5.38
C SER A 337 -25.24 -21.02 3.98
N CYS A 338 -24.41 -21.03 2.94
CA CYS A 338 -24.82 -21.07 1.53
C CYS A 338 -24.70 -22.44 0.84
N ARG A 339 -24.31 -23.50 1.56
CA ARG A 339 -24.25 -24.89 1.07
C ARG A 339 -25.60 -25.58 1.23
#